data_AF-A0AAP8QDP2-F1
#
_entry.id   AF-A0AAP8QDP2-F1
#
_cell.length_a   1.000
_cell.length_b   1.000
_cell.length_c   1.000
_cell.angle_alpha   90.00
_cell.angle_beta   90.00
_cell.angle_gamma   90.00
#
_symmetry.space_group_name_H-M   'P 1'
#
loop_
_entity.id
_entity.type
_entity.pdbx_description
1 polymer ?
#
loop_
_entity_poly.entity_id
_entity_poly.type
_entity_poly.pdbx_seq_one_letter_code
_entity_poly.pdbx_strand_id
1 'polypeptide(L)'
;MLLISIHVSRLTTLLPYSNETFSKIFCISVIEHIELSVMYRTFCECARVLQKDGLFIITCHVPPLLPDQLATVISRQALLLQEKSLLGNL
;
A
#
# COMPACT_ATOMS: atom_id res chain seq x y z
N MET A 1 8.94 -13.75 -21.63
CA MET A 1 10.14 -13.58 -20.78
C MET A 1 9.72 -12.78 -19.55
N LEU A 2 9.28 -13.45 -18.49
CA LEU A 2 8.80 -12.81 -17.26
C LEU A 2 10.00 -12.52 -16.36
N LEU A 3 10.66 -11.38 -16.58
CA LEU A 3 11.60 -10.84 -15.62
C LEU A 3 10.78 -10.04 -14.61
N ILE A 4 10.38 -10.70 -13.52
CA ILE A 4 9.77 -10.02 -12.37
C ILE A 4 10.93 -9.43 -11.58
N SER A 5 11.34 -8.21 -11.93
CA SER A 5 12.30 -7.45 -11.11
C SER A 5 11.59 -7.02 -9.82
N ILE A 6 11.84 -7.74 -8.73
CA ILE A 6 11.37 -7.37 -7.40
C ILE A 6 12.38 -6.41 -6.79
N HIS A 7 11.96 -5.18 -6.52
CA HIS A 7 12.77 -4.18 -5.83
C HIS A 7 12.35 -4.11 -4.36
N VAL A 8 13.27 -4.43 -3.46
CA VAL A 8 13.05 -4.36 -2.00
C VAL A 8 13.63 -3.06 -1.48
N SER A 9 12.84 -2.30 -0.73
CA SER A 9 13.30 -1.08 -0.05
C SER A 9 12.73 -1.04 1.37
N ARG A 10 13.46 -0.39 2.28
CA ARG A 10 12.92 -0.10 3.62
C ARG A 10 11.77 0.88 3.49
N LEU A 11 10.70 0.68 4.26
CA LEU A 11 9.57 1.60 4.27
C LEU A 11 10.06 3.01 4.63
N THR A 12 9.80 3.96 3.75
CA THR A 12 10.24 5.34 3.88
C THR A 12 9.13 6.26 3.38
N THR A 13 9.08 7.46 3.95
CA THR A 13 8.17 8.52 3.52
C THR A 13 8.66 9.27 2.28
N LEU A 14 9.76 8.81 1.68
CA LEU A 14 10.33 9.31 0.43
C LEU A 14 10.96 8.15 -0.35
N LEU A 15 10.28 7.68 -1.39
CA LEU A 15 10.75 6.58 -2.21
C LEU A 15 11.74 7.09 -3.28
N PRO A 16 12.92 6.48 -3.44
CA PRO A 16 13.95 6.94 -4.38
C PRO A 16 13.65 6.51 -5.84
N TYR A 17 12.37 6.58 -6.23
CA TYR A 17 11.90 6.19 -7.55
C TYR A 17 11.18 7.37 -8.21
N SER A 18 11.27 7.45 -9.53
CA SER A 18 10.56 8.44 -10.33
C SER A 18 9.04 8.25 -10.24
N ASN A 19 8.29 9.28 -10.64
CA ASN A 19 6.83 9.16 -10.74
C ASN A 19 6.45 8.04 -11.72
N GLU A 20 5.34 7.35 -11.46
CA GLU A 20 4.77 6.35 -12.38
C GLU A 20 5.74 5.19 -12.76
N THR A 21 6.64 4.84 -11.85
CA THR A 21 7.64 3.77 -12.06
C THR A 21 7.01 2.37 -12.02
N PHE A 22 6.07 2.12 -11.11
CA PHE A 22 5.58 0.78 -10.83
C PHE A 22 4.15 0.57 -11.33
N SER A 23 3.92 -0.57 -11.97
CA SER A 23 2.57 -1.06 -12.27
C SER A 23 1.92 -1.77 -11.09
N LYS A 24 2.72 -2.26 -10.12
CA LYS A 24 2.25 -2.90 -8.89
C LYS A 24 3.18 -2.59 -7.72
N ILE A 25 2.61 -2.30 -6.56
CA ILE A 25 3.32 -2.17 -5.28
C ILE A 25 2.66 -3.13 -4.30
N PHE A 26 3.47 -3.90 -3.58
CA PHE A 26 3.00 -4.82 -2.55
C PHE A 26 3.45 -4.31 -1.17
N CYS A 27 2.50 -4.11 -0.26
CA CYS A 27 2.77 -3.81 1.14
C CYS A 27 2.17 -4.92 2.00
N ILE A 28 3.02 -5.86 2.42
CA ILE A 28 2.60 -7.15 2.99
C ILE A 28 2.99 -7.21 4.47
N SER A 29 1.99 -7.21 5.35
CA SER A 29 2.14 -7.31 6.81
C SER A 29 3.13 -6.29 7.40
N VAL A 30 3.03 -5.03 6.94
CA VAL A 30 3.88 -3.92 7.39
C VAL A 30 3.06 -2.79 8.02
N ILE A 31 1.88 -2.48 7.48
CA ILE A 31 1.15 -1.27 7.87
C ILE A 31 0.59 -1.31 9.29
N GLU A 32 0.41 -2.50 9.86
CA GLU A 32 -0.01 -2.72 11.24
C GLU A 32 1.04 -2.31 12.28
N HIS A 33 2.28 -2.01 11.84
CA HIS A 33 3.39 -1.67 12.72
C HIS A 33 3.85 -0.21 12.60
N ILE A 34 3.15 0.62 11.84
CA ILE A 34 3.56 2.00 11.55
C ILE A 34 2.55 3.01 12.07
N GLU A 35 3.04 4.15 12.52
CA GLU A 35 2.17 5.24 12.95
C GLU A 35 1.34 5.80 11.78
N LEU A 36 0.12 6.25 12.08
CA LEU A 36 -0.82 6.77 11.08
C LEU A 36 -0.24 7.90 10.21
N SER A 37 0.56 8.78 10.81
CA SER A 37 1.23 9.89 10.09
C SER A 37 2.27 9.39 9.08
N VAL A 38 3.02 8.33 9.43
CA VAL A 38 4.01 7.67 8.57
C VAL A 38 3.31 6.88 7.47
N MET A 39 2.23 6.16 7.81
CA MET A 39 1.39 5.45 6.84
C MET A 39 0.86 6.40 5.77
N TYR A 40 0.28 7.53 6.17
CA TYR A 40 -0.24 8.52 5.24
C TYR A 40 0.82 9.00 4.24
N ARG A 41 2.00 9.42 4.74
CA ARG A 41 3.10 9.90 3.89
C ARG A 41 3.64 8.81 2.97
N THR A 42 3.76 7.59 3.48
CA THR A 42 4.19 6.43 2.69
C THR A 42 3.20 6.15 1.55
N PHE A 43 1.90 6.20 1.82
CA PHE A 43 0.89 5.97 0.81
C PHE A 43 0.87 7.08 -0.25
N CYS A 44 1.12 8.34 0.12
CA CYS A 44 1.31 9.42 -0.84
C CYS A 44 2.50 9.14 -1.78
N GLU A 45 3.62 8.67 -1.25
CA GLU A 45 4.76 8.28 -2.08
C GLU A 45 4.47 7.07 -2.96
N CYS A 46 3.77 6.06 -2.43
CA CYS A 46 3.30 4.93 -3.23
C CYS A 46 2.42 5.42 -4.38
N ALA A 47 1.45 6.30 -4.12
CA ALA A 47 0.60 6.87 -5.16
C ALA A 47 1.39 7.66 -6.22
N ARG A 48 2.45 8.39 -5.81
CA ARG A 48 3.33 9.12 -6.74
C ARG A 48 4.10 8.18 -7.68
N VAL A 49 4.65 7.09 -7.15
CA VAL A 49 5.47 6.15 -7.94
C VAL A 49 4.65 5.09 -8.65
N LEU A 50 3.35 4.99 -8.37
CA LEU A 50 2.42 4.11 -9.05
C LEU A 50 1.97 4.73 -10.37
N GLN A 51 1.91 3.92 -11.42
CA GLN A 51 1.32 4.32 -12.70
C GLN A 51 -0.18 4.62 -12.52
N LYS A 52 -0.75 5.39 -13.45
CA LYS A 52 -2.17 5.79 -13.42
C LYS A 52 -3.15 4.63 -13.22
N ASP A 53 -2.86 3.47 -13.81
CA ASP A 53 -3.67 2.23 -13.69
C ASP A 53 -2.94 1.14 -12.87
N GLY A 54 -1.96 1.53 -12.08
CA GLY A 54 -1.20 0.60 -11.25
C GLY A 54 -1.99 0.13 -10.03
N LEU A 55 -1.58 -1.00 -9.46
CA LEU A 55 -2.22 -1.59 -8.29
C LEU A 55 -1.36 -1.44 -7.03
N PHE A 56 -1.93 -0.84 -5.99
CA PHE A 56 -1.35 -0.89 -4.66
C PHE A 56 -2.05 -1.97 -3.83
N ILE A 57 -1.34 -3.05 -3.54
CA ILE A 57 -1.87 -4.25 -2.90
C ILE A 57 -1.35 -4.29 -1.48
N ILE A 58 -2.28 -4.24 -0.53
CA ILE A 58 -1.99 -4.25 0.90
C ILE A 58 -2.52 -5.55 1.48
N THR A 59 -1.69 -6.22 2.27
CA THR A 59 -2.16 -7.25 3.21
C THR A 59 -1.72 -6.84 4.60
N CYS A 60 -2.60 -7.00 5.57
CA CYS A 60 -2.32 -6.71 6.97
C CYS A 60 -3.16 -7.63 7.84
N HIS A 61 -2.69 -7.91 9.04
CA HIS A 61 -3.55 -8.52 10.04
C HIS A 61 -4.58 -7.48 10.52
N VAL A 62 -5.86 -7.79 10.35
CA VAL A 62 -6.95 -7.15 11.11
C VAL A 62 -6.95 -7.88 12.46
N PRO A 63 -6.36 -7.34 13.56
CA PRO A 63 -7.00 -6.27 14.33
C PRO A 63 -6.00 -5.39 15.12
N PRO A 64 -5.59 -4.24 14.58
CA PRO A 64 -5.52 -3.01 15.40
C PRO A 64 -5.77 -1.71 14.60
N LEU A 65 -5.96 -1.81 13.29
CA LEU A 65 -6.30 -0.68 12.43
C LEU A 65 -7.83 -0.65 12.30
N LEU A 66 -8.49 0.33 12.92
CA LEU A 66 -9.92 0.57 12.68
C LEU A 66 -10.09 0.74 11.15
N PRO A 67 -10.98 -0.02 10.49
CA PRO A 67 -11.23 0.10 9.05
C PRO A 67 -11.41 1.55 8.59
N ASP A 68 -11.97 2.40 9.45
CA ASP A 68 -12.15 3.83 9.23
C ASP A 68 -10.84 4.61 9.02
N GLN A 69 -9.77 4.25 9.74
CA GLN A 69 -8.46 4.90 9.59
C GLN A 69 -7.83 4.54 8.24
N LEU A 70 -7.90 3.26 7.85
CA LEU A 70 -7.42 2.80 6.55
C LEU A 70 -8.23 3.42 5.42
N ALA A 71 -9.56 3.40 5.53
CA ALA A 71 -10.46 4.03 4.58
C ALA A 71 -10.17 5.52 4.43
N THR A 72 -9.95 6.24 5.53
CA THR A 72 -9.60 7.67 5.50
C THR A 72 -8.32 7.95 4.71
N VAL A 73 -7.29 7.13 4.91
CA VAL A 73 -6.01 7.30 4.20
C VAL A 73 -6.20 7.03 2.70
N ILE A 74 -6.89 5.94 2.36
CA ILE A 74 -7.13 5.51 0.98
C ILE A 74 -8.02 6.52 0.21
N SER A 75 -9.13 6.97 0.79
CA SER A 75 -10.04 7.91 0.14
C SER A 75 -9.39 9.25 -0.19
N ARG A 76 -8.42 9.71 0.62
CA ARG A 76 -7.68 10.95 0.37
C ARG A 76 -6.72 10.88 -0.83
N GLN A 77 -6.47 9.69 -1.37
CA GLN A 77 -5.46 9.45 -2.40
C GLN A 77 -6.07 8.98 -3.73
N ALA A 78 -7.40 9.04 -3.87
CA ALA A 78 -8.14 8.49 -5.01
C ALA A 78 -7.83 7.01 -5.30
N LEU A 79 -7.37 6.26 -4.28
CA LEU A 79 -7.15 4.83 -4.37
C LEU A 79 -8.50 4.10 -4.18
N LEU A 80 -8.75 3.07 -4.99
CA LEU A 80 -9.93 2.22 -4.85
C LEU A 80 -9.62 1.07 -3.88
N LEU A 81 -10.43 0.94 -2.82
CA LEU A 81 -10.37 -0.21 -1.92
C LEU A 81 -11.16 -1.36 -2.53
N GLN A 82 -10.50 -2.50 -2.72
CA GLN A 82 -11.16 -3.77 -2.96
C GLN A 82 -10.75 -4.72 -1.83
N GLU A 83 -11.63 -4.90 -0.84
CA GLU A 83 -11.38 -5.83 0.26
C GLU A 83 -11.70 -7.26 -0.16
N LYS A 84 -10.81 -8.20 0.19
CA LYS A 84 -11.08 -9.63 0.09
C LYS A 84 -10.58 -10.30 1.36
N SER A 85 -11.48 -10.50 2.32
CA SER A 85 -11.17 -11.22 3.56
C SER A 85 -11.03 -12.72 3.27
N LEU A 86 -9.96 -13.33 3.80
CA LEU A 86 -9.77 -14.78 3.80
C LEU A 86 -10.38 -15.47 5.03
N LEU A 87 -11.08 -14.72 5.89
CA LEU A 87 -11.76 -15.25 7.08
C LEU A 87 -13.10 -15.88 6.69
N GLY A 88 -13.01 -17.04 6.04
CA GLY A 88 -14.11 -17.97 5.83
C GLY A 88 -13.50 -19.36 5.73
N ASN A 89 -13.38 -20.05 6.88
CA ASN A 89 -13.13 -21.49 7.10
C ASN A 89 -12.25 -21.75 8.34
N LEU A 90 -12.70 -21.31 9.52
CA LEU A 90 -12.30 -21.90 10.81
C LEU A 90 -13.54 -22.05 11.69
#